data_AF-A0A0F6SGK0-F1
#
_entry.id   AF-A0A0F6SGK0-F1
#
_cell.length_a   1.000
_cell.length_b   1.000
_cell.length_c   1.000
_cell.angle_alpha   90.00
_cell.angle_beta   90.00
_cell.angle_gamma   90.00
#
_symmetry.space_group_name_H-M   'P 1'
#
loop_
_entity.id
_entity.type
_entity.pdbx_description
1 polymer ?
#
loop_
_entity_poly.entity_id
_entity_poly.type
_entity_poly.pdbx_seq_one_letter_code
_entity_poly.pdbx_strand_id
1 'polypeptide(L)'
;MTIINDIGWARIEGWMSGDEAPAEGDRVRSPGEDIPLRSPREGHPIGANTGFVPIDVLSDCLDRTIAPFADAPPPEQGTWGAIAQYAGGIVGLASAIPDLVDTAMSQIPVPSIMELVPFPAATVMSPHLGTPHGHLHPPSWIPPAAPIPLPSFGFPVPAGCVSVLIGGFPALRCGDMGIGLTCVSLAPAFEVMTGSRNVFIGGARAARISDITMHCNPIALATIGSVLSDVANVGVGMANALAHQHAGEERSAAAEEAREQVDDASSEAEASAAAAEASGMAAQAAGEALAGTMAALQATCDAMNATLKALLGTDVGIAPGVGVVSMGSSTVLIGGASMPSASLVLGHLRESFARRSCTSRFRFVRWLGERVGRPNCA
;
A
#
# COMPACT_ATOMS: atom_id res chain seq x y z
N MET A 1 17.71 -40.20 24.45
CA MET A 1 18.70 -39.19 24.86
C MET A 1 20.07 -39.62 24.35
N THR A 2 20.24 -39.64 23.04
CA THR A 2 21.50 -39.91 22.31
C THR A 2 21.23 -39.45 20.87
N ILE A 3 22.28 -39.01 20.15
CA ILE A 3 22.26 -38.41 18.80
C ILE A 3 22.06 -36.88 18.77
N ILE A 4 22.88 -36.14 19.52
CA ILE A 4 23.44 -34.84 19.13
C ILE A 4 24.77 -34.74 19.89
N ASN A 5 25.91 -35.12 19.28
CA ASN A 5 27.23 -34.60 19.72
C ASN A 5 28.44 -34.92 18.81
N ASP A 6 28.33 -35.76 17.79
CA ASP A 6 29.54 -36.17 17.03
C ASP A 6 29.84 -35.38 15.75
N ILE A 7 29.02 -34.39 15.37
CA ILE A 7 29.28 -33.58 14.16
C ILE A 7 30.03 -32.28 14.47
N GLY A 8 30.15 -31.91 15.75
CA GLY A 8 30.63 -30.58 16.17
C GLY A 8 32.13 -30.42 16.36
N TRP A 9 32.90 -31.50 16.53
CA TRP A 9 34.28 -31.39 17.04
C TRP A 9 35.38 -31.75 16.03
N ALA A 10 35.10 -32.57 15.01
CA ALA A 10 36.11 -32.93 14.00
C ALA A 10 36.46 -31.79 13.02
N ARG A 11 35.62 -30.75 12.92
CA ARG A 11 35.81 -29.65 11.96
C ARG A 11 36.69 -28.51 12.49
N ILE A 12 36.95 -28.47 13.78
CA ILE A 12 37.70 -27.38 14.43
C ILE A 12 39.20 -27.69 14.51
N GLU A 13 39.60 -28.95 14.61
CA GLU A 13 41.03 -29.31 14.73
C GLU A 13 41.80 -29.27 13.40
N GLY A 14 41.13 -29.46 12.25
CA GLY A 14 41.78 -29.37 10.93
C GLY A 14 42.24 -27.96 10.53
N TRP A 15 41.84 -26.92 11.27
CA TRP A 15 42.25 -25.53 10.99
C TRP A 15 43.59 -25.15 11.64
N MET A 16 44.12 -25.96 12.57
CA MET A 16 45.31 -25.61 13.36
C MET A 16 46.58 -26.43 13.05
N SER A 17 46.49 -27.54 12.33
CA SER A 17 47.66 -28.30 11.85
C SER A 17 47.78 -28.15 10.33
N GLY A 18 48.64 -27.23 9.89
CA GLY A 18 48.84 -26.88 8.49
C GLY A 18 49.48 -27.95 7.60
N ASP A 19 48.93 -29.16 7.59
CA ASP A 19 49.38 -30.30 6.78
C ASP A 19 48.21 -30.97 6.04
N GLU A 20 47.54 -30.25 5.13
CA GLU A 20 46.83 -30.87 4.00
C GLU A 20 46.98 -29.99 2.75
N ALA A 21 47.68 -30.52 1.74
CA ALA A 21 47.80 -29.89 0.43
C ALA A 21 46.44 -29.90 -0.28
N PRO A 22 45.95 -28.77 -0.82
CA PRO A 22 44.68 -28.76 -1.52
C PRO A 22 44.76 -29.55 -2.82
N ALA A 23 43.80 -30.45 -3.00
CA ALA A 23 43.57 -31.16 -4.24
C ALA A 23 43.33 -30.16 -5.39
N GLU A 24 43.79 -30.54 -6.58
CA GLU A 24 43.72 -29.77 -7.81
C GLU A 24 42.27 -29.39 -8.17
N GLY A 25 41.87 -28.19 -7.73
CA GLY A 25 40.50 -27.67 -7.82
C GLY A 25 40.32 -26.33 -7.09
N ASP A 26 41.09 -26.08 -6.04
CA ASP A 26 41.03 -24.81 -5.28
C ASP A 26 42.07 -23.79 -5.79
N ARG A 27 41.77 -23.15 -6.92
CA ARG A 27 42.36 -21.82 -7.17
C ARG A 27 41.57 -20.81 -6.35
N VAL A 28 42.24 -20.20 -5.37
CA VAL A 28 41.79 -18.94 -4.76
C VAL A 28 41.65 -17.92 -5.89
N ARG A 29 40.41 -17.54 -6.22
CA ARG A 29 40.09 -16.58 -7.27
C ARG A 29 40.70 -15.22 -6.92
N SER A 30 41.38 -14.62 -7.89
CA SER A 30 41.85 -13.24 -7.79
C SER A 30 40.66 -12.27 -7.70
N PRO A 31 40.77 -11.14 -6.96
CA PRO A 31 39.73 -10.12 -6.94
C PRO A 31 39.60 -9.53 -8.36
N GLY A 32 38.48 -9.80 -9.03
CA GLY A 32 38.23 -9.33 -10.42
C GLY A 32 37.63 -10.36 -11.37
N GLU A 33 37.30 -11.58 -10.95
CA GLU A 33 36.47 -12.47 -11.76
C GLU A 33 34.99 -12.08 -11.61
N ASP A 34 34.42 -11.55 -12.70
CA ASP A 34 33.00 -11.28 -12.84
C ASP A 34 32.20 -12.54 -12.46
N ILE A 35 31.30 -12.38 -11.48
CA ILE A 35 30.29 -13.39 -11.18
C ILE A 35 29.50 -13.56 -12.49
N PRO A 36 29.48 -14.74 -13.12
CA PRO A 36 28.68 -14.92 -14.32
C PRO A 36 27.23 -14.68 -13.90
N LEU A 37 26.67 -13.54 -14.34
CA LEU A 37 25.26 -13.24 -14.22
C LEU A 37 24.53 -14.46 -14.78
N ARG A 38 23.85 -15.16 -13.88
CA ARG A 38 22.99 -16.28 -14.26
C ARG A 38 22.07 -15.72 -15.35
N SER A 39 22.09 -16.32 -16.54
CA SER A 39 21.20 -15.92 -17.63
C SER A 39 19.77 -15.81 -17.07
N PRO A 40 18.99 -14.78 -17.44
CA PRO A 40 17.62 -14.64 -16.94
C PRO A 40 16.90 -15.97 -17.10
N ARG A 41 16.48 -16.57 -15.98
CA ARG A 41 15.47 -17.62 -16.09
C ARG A 41 14.22 -16.88 -16.55
N GLU A 42 13.73 -17.21 -17.75
CA GLU A 42 12.42 -16.76 -18.18
C GLU A 42 11.42 -17.11 -17.07
N GLY A 43 10.86 -16.09 -16.43
CA GLY A 43 9.90 -16.25 -15.34
C GLY A 43 8.73 -17.08 -15.82
N HIS A 44 8.67 -18.34 -15.39
CA HIS A 44 7.45 -19.11 -15.53
C HIS A 44 6.48 -18.60 -14.45
N PRO A 45 5.24 -18.22 -14.82
CA PRO A 45 4.22 -17.92 -13.82
C PRO A 45 4.07 -19.14 -12.89
N ILE A 46 3.95 -18.91 -11.59
CA ILE A 46 3.84 -19.97 -10.58
C ILE A 46 2.53 -20.73 -10.78
N GLY A 47 1.49 -20.05 -11.29
CA GLY A 47 0.25 -20.68 -11.74
C GLY A 47 0.17 -20.81 -13.27
N ALA A 48 -0.23 -21.99 -13.72
CA ALA A 48 -0.71 -22.15 -15.09
C ALA A 48 -2.09 -21.50 -15.22
N ASN A 49 -2.39 -20.87 -16.37
CA ASN A 49 -3.73 -20.36 -16.67
C ASN A 49 -4.74 -21.51 -16.57
N THR A 50 -5.64 -21.41 -15.59
CA THR A 50 -6.63 -22.42 -15.25
C THR A 50 -7.93 -22.27 -16.06
N GLY A 51 -8.10 -21.14 -16.75
CA GLY A 51 -9.32 -20.76 -17.44
C GLY A 51 -10.46 -20.32 -16.49
N PHE A 52 -10.21 -20.31 -15.18
CA PHE A 52 -11.13 -19.83 -14.17
C PHE A 52 -10.64 -18.49 -13.62
N VAL A 53 -11.23 -17.41 -14.12
CA VAL A 53 -10.80 -16.02 -13.88
C VAL A 53 -10.49 -15.71 -12.41
N PRO A 54 -11.29 -16.12 -11.41
CA PRO A 54 -10.96 -15.83 -10.02
C PRO A 54 -9.65 -16.46 -9.54
N ILE A 55 -9.31 -17.67 -10.00
CA ILE A 55 -8.05 -18.34 -9.63
C ILE A 55 -6.90 -17.71 -10.40
N ASP A 56 -7.09 -17.41 -11.68
CA ASP A 56 -6.06 -16.80 -12.53
C ASP A 56 -5.66 -15.41 -12.02
N VAL A 57 -6.63 -14.57 -11.63
CA VAL A 57 -6.36 -13.23 -11.09
C VAL A 57 -5.64 -13.29 -9.73
N LEU A 58 -5.94 -14.29 -8.90
CA LEU A 58 -5.23 -14.51 -7.63
C LEU A 58 -3.80 -15.02 -7.88
N SER A 59 -3.61 -15.90 -8.86
CA SER A 59 -2.28 -16.36 -9.28
C SER A 59 -1.45 -15.19 -9.78
N ASP A 60 -2.01 -14.34 -10.64
CA ASP A 60 -1.34 -13.14 -11.15
C ASP A 60 -0.92 -12.19 -10.02
N CYS A 61 -1.78 -12.03 -9.00
CA CYS A 61 -1.45 -11.23 -7.81
C CYS A 61 -0.25 -11.81 -7.04
N LEU A 62 -0.20 -13.14 -6.90
CA LEU A 62 0.90 -13.84 -6.23
C LEU A 62 2.20 -13.76 -7.05
N ASP A 63 2.10 -13.97 -8.36
CA ASP A 63 3.21 -13.89 -9.30
C ASP A 63 3.83 -12.49 -9.27
N ARG A 64 3.02 -11.43 -9.29
CA ARG A 64 3.50 -10.03 -9.15
C ARG A 64 4.18 -9.75 -7.82
N THR A 65 3.74 -10.39 -6.74
CA THR A 65 4.36 -10.23 -5.42
C THR A 65 5.76 -10.85 -5.38
N ILE A 66 5.96 -11.95 -6.11
CA ILE A 66 7.20 -12.73 -6.08
C ILE A 66 8.16 -12.31 -7.22
N ALA A 67 7.66 -11.72 -8.30
CA ALA A 67 8.42 -11.28 -9.47
C ALA A 67 9.71 -10.49 -9.13
N PRO A 68 9.70 -9.52 -8.18
CA PRO A 68 10.92 -8.79 -7.81
C PRO A 68 12.06 -9.68 -7.30
N PHE A 69 11.73 -10.87 -6.79
CA PHE A 69 12.69 -11.86 -6.28
C PHE A 69 12.97 -13.00 -7.26
N ALA A 70 12.07 -13.22 -8.22
CA ALA A 70 12.18 -14.27 -9.23
C ALA A 70 13.04 -13.83 -10.41
N ASP A 71 12.93 -12.57 -10.83
CA ASP A 71 13.60 -12.03 -12.00
C ASP A 71 14.92 -11.34 -11.63
N ALA A 72 15.94 -11.54 -12.46
CA ALA A 72 17.19 -10.80 -12.32
C ALA A 72 16.95 -9.31 -12.61
N PRO A 73 17.58 -8.39 -11.87
CA PRO A 73 17.45 -6.97 -12.15
C PRO A 73 17.83 -6.64 -13.59
N PRO A 74 17.04 -5.81 -14.30
CA PRO A 74 17.38 -5.40 -15.65
C PRO A 74 18.78 -4.78 -15.65
N PRO A 75 19.71 -5.27 -16.50
CA PRO A 75 21.10 -4.80 -16.49
C PRO A 75 21.23 -3.30 -16.82
N GLU A 76 20.22 -2.76 -17.50
CA GLU A 76 20.13 -1.35 -17.92
C GLU A 76 19.86 -0.37 -16.77
N GLN A 77 19.45 -0.85 -15.58
CA GLN A 77 19.12 0.00 -14.43
C GLN A 77 20.25 0.07 -13.38
N GLY A 78 21.40 -0.54 -13.66
CA GLY A 78 22.58 -0.50 -12.78
C GLY A 78 22.34 -1.09 -11.38
N THR A 79 23.27 -0.80 -10.45
CA THR A 79 23.20 -1.27 -9.06
C THR A 79 22.01 -0.66 -8.30
N TRP A 80 21.62 0.59 -8.64
CA TRP A 80 20.50 1.26 -8.01
C TRP A 80 19.15 0.69 -8.40
N GLY A 81 18.96 0.31 -9.67
CA GLY A 81 17.77 -0.41 -10.12
C GLY A 81 17.58 -1.74 -9.41
N ALA A 82 18.66 -2.48 -9.20
CA ALA A 82 18.63 -3.72 -8.42
C ALA A 82 18.20 -3.47 -6.96
N ILE A 83 18.76 -2.45 -6.30
CA ILE A 83 18.38 -2.08 -4.94
C ILE A 83 16.90 -1.64 -4.89
N ALA A 84 16.45 -0.83 -5.85
CA ALA A 84 15.07 -0.37 -5.94
C ALA A 84 14.09 -1.53 -6.17
N GLN A 85 14.44 -2.49 -7.03
CA GLN A 85 13.63 -3.69 -7.28
C GLN A 85 13.48 -4.53 -6.00
N TYR A 86 14.58 -4.83 -5.30
CA TYR A 86 14.50 -5.64 -4.08
C TYR A 86 13.85 -4.88 -2.91
N ALA A 87 14.14 -3.58 -2.75
CA ALA A 87 13.48 -2.75 -1.76
C ALA A 87 11.97 -2.68 -2.04
N GLY A 88 11.58 -2.42 -3.29
CA GLY A 88 10.19 -2.45 -3.74
C GLY A 88 9.53 -3.81 -3.52
N GLY A 89 10.23 -4.92 -3.78
CA GLY A 89 9.76 -6.28 -3.51
C GLY A 89 9.55 -6.57 -2.03
N ILE A 90 10.51 -6.18 -1.17
CA ILE A 90 10.40 -6.38 0.29
C ILE A 90 9.22 -5.59 0.84
N VAL A 91 9.00 -4.38 0.37
CA VAL A 91 7.85 -3.59 0.81
C VAL A 91 6.55 -4.10 0.18
N GLY A 92 6.59 -4.58 -1.07
CA GLY A 92 5.47 -5.24 -1.73
C GLY A 92 4.97 -6.46 -0.94
N LEU A 93 5.86 -7.22 -0.29
CA LEU A 93 5.47 -8.31 0.61
C LEU A 93 4.63 -7.83 1.81
N ALA A 94 4.82 -6.60 2.29
CA ALA A 94 4.01 -6.04 3.37
C ALA A 94 2.56 -5.75 2.91
N SER A 95 2.37 -5.39 1.64
CA SER A 95 1.07 -5.12 1.03
C SER A 95 0.43 -6.35 0.38
N ALA A 96 1.20 -7.42 0.15
CA ALA A 96 0.76 -8.63 -0.54
C ALA A 96 -0.49 -9.28 0.07
N ILE A 97 -0.61 -9.32 1.40
CA ILE A 97 -1.77 -9.91 2.07
C ILE A 97 -3.03 -9.04 1.87
N PRO A 98 -3.01 -7.73 2.18
CA PRO A 98 -4.10 -6.82 1.83
C PRO A 98 -4.50 -6.89 0.35
N ASP A 99 -3.52 -6.88 -0.57
CA ASP A 99 -3.77 -6.90 -2.02
C ASP A 99 -4.42 -8.21 -2.47
N LEU A 100 -3.99 -9.34 -1.92
CA LEU A 100 -4.60 -10.65 -2.19
C LEU A 100 -6.04 -10.70 -1.69
N VAL A 101 -6.31 -10.15 -0.50
CA VAL A 101 -7.66 -10.08 0.07
C VAL A 101 -8.55 -9.16 -0.77
N ASP A 102 -8.04 -7.99 -1.17
CA ASP A 102 -8.79 -7.06 -2.00
C ASP A 102 -9.08 -7.63 -3.39
N THR A 103 -8.13 -8.37 -3.95
CA THR A 103 -8.27 -9.12 -5.20
C THR A 103 -9.30 -10.24 -5.05
N ALA A 104 -9.28 -11.00 -3.97
CA ALA A 104 -10.29 -12.03 -3.72
C ALA A 104 -11.70 -11.41 -3.58
N MET A 105 -11.81 -10.31 -2.84
CA MET A 105 -13.06 -9.58 -2.66
C MET A 105 -13.58 -8.99 -3.99
N SER A 106 -12.69 -8.58 -4.89
CA SER A 106 -13.10 -8.09 -6.22
C SER A 106 -13.81 -9.18 -7.04
N GLN A 107 -13.59 -10.46 -6.74
CA GLN A 107 -14.23 -11.58 -7.45
C GLN A 107 -15.58 -12.00 -6.86
N ILE A 108 -15.99 -11.50 -5.68
CA ILE A 108 -17.24 -11.92 -5.01
C ILE A 108 -18.47 -11.20 -5.57
N PRO A 109 -19.32 -11.81 -6.41
CA PRO A 109 -20.50 -11.14 -6.99
C PRO A 109 -21.40 -10.57 -5.88
N VAL A 110 -21.69 -9.26 -5.95
CA VAL A 110 -22.60 -8.59 -5.01
C VAL A 110 -23.80 -8.06 -5.75
N PRO A 111 -25.03 -8.48 -5.38
CA PRO A 111 -26.25 -7.96 -5.98
C PRO A 111 -26.50 -6.53 -5.50
N SER A 112 -25.97 -5.54 -6.23
CA SER A 112 -26.16 -4.12 -5.93
C SER A 112 -26.41 -3.31 -7.21
N ILE A 113 -27.12 -2.18 -7.09
CA ILE A 113 -27.33 -1.26 -8.22
C ILE A 113 -26.01 -0.74 -8.78
N MET A 114 -25.00 -0.57 -7.91
CA MET A 114 -23.65 -0.11 -8.27
C MET A 114 -22.85 -1.15 -9.07
N GLU A 115 -23.22 -2.42 -8.97
CA GLU A 115 -22.66 -3.47 -9.82
C GLU A 115 -23.22 -3.37 -11.26
N LEU A 116 -24.50 -2.98 -11.40
CA LEU A 116 -25.19 -2.92 -12.70
C LEU A 116 -24.99 -1.59 -13.43
N VAL A 117 -24.84 -0.49 -12.70
CA VAL A 117 -24.75 0.86 -13.24
C VAL A 117 -23.50 1.53 -12.72
N PRO A 118 -22.64 2.10 -13.58
CA PRO A 118 -21.46 2.83 -13.13
C PRO A 118 -21.87 4.21 -12.59
N PHE A 119 -21.22 4.63 -11.50
CA PHE A 119 -21.52 5.87 -10.80
C PHE A 119 -20.39 6.90 -10.99
N PRO A 120 -20.69 8.21 -10.99
CA PRO A 120 -19.68 9.27 -11.04
C PRO A 120 -18.55 9.08 -10.03
N ALA A 121 -17.31 9.16 -10.51
CA ALA A 121 -16.13 9.04 -9.68
C ALA A 121 -16.01 10.19 -8.68
N ALA A 122 -15.55 9.89 -7.47
CA ALA A 122 -15.31 10.89 -6.45
C ALA A 122 -13.90 11.48 -6.57
N THR A 123 -13.76 12.74 -6.16
CA THR A 123 -12.48 13.47 -6.13
C THR A 123 -12.33 14.21 -4.80
N VAL A 124 -11.19 14.86 -4.57
CA VAL A 124 -11.02 15.76 -3.41
C VAL A 124 -12.05 16.88 -3.33
N MET A 125 -12.70 17.22 -4.45
CA MET A 125 -13.77 18.21 -4.53
C MET A 125 -15.16 17.61 -4.31
N SER A 126 -15.27 16.30 -4.06
CA SER A 126 -16.54 15.63 -3.79
C SER A 126 -16.91 15.78 -2.31
N PRO A 127 -17.92 16.61 -1.97
CA PRO A 127 -18.33 16.77 -0.59
C PRO A 127 -18.85 15.48 0.02
N HIS A 128 -18.46 15.24 1.26
CA HIS A 128 -19.13 14.30 2.15
C HIS A 128 -20.38 14.94 2.73
N LEU A 129 -21.45 14.15 2.87
CA LEU A 129 -22.65 14.49 3.62
C LEU A 129 -22.99 13.35 4.59
N GLY A 130 -22.88 13.64 5.88
CA GLY A 130 -23.18 12.75 6.98
C GLY A 130 -24.45 13.09 7.72
N THR A 131 -24.95 12.10 8.45
CA THR A 131 -26.17 12.21 9.24
C THR A 131 -26.03 13.29 10.32
N PRO A 132 -27.06 14.14 10.52
CA PRO A 132 -27.06 15.09 11.62
C PRO A 132 -26.91 14.38 12.95
N HIS A 133 -25.90 14.79 13.72
CA HIS A 133 -25.64 14.25 15.04
C HIS A 133 -24.95 15.29 15.93
N GLY A 134 -24.84 15.02 17.23
CA GLY A 134 -24.32 15.96 18.22
C GLY A 134 -23.06 15.46 18.90
N HIS A 135 -22.31 16.39 19.47
CA HIS A 135 -21.14 16.19 20.32
C HIS A 135 -21.37 16.80 21.71
N LEU A 136 -20.61 16.34 22.71
CA LEU A 136 -20.63 16.83 24.09
C LEU A 136 -19.65 17.99 24.31
N HIS A 137 -19.51 18.87 23.33
CA HIS A 137 -18.77 20.12 23.43
C HIS A 137 -19.35 21.16 22.43
N PRO A 138 -19.03 22.46 22.58
CA PRO A 138 -19.45 23.49 21.62
C PRO A 138 -18.87 23.24 20.22
N PRO A 139 -19.59 23.57 19.11
CA PRO A 139 -20.86 24.30 19.06
C PRO A 139 -22.11 23.41 19.20
N SER A 140 -21.97 22.09 19.12
CA SER A 140 -23.10 21.17 19.27
C SER A 140 -23.75 21.31 20.63
N TRP A 141 -22.97 21.44 21.69
CA TRP A 141 -23.49 21.50 23.05
C TRP A 141 -22.92 22.66 23.86
N ILE A 142 -23.80 23.56 24.27
CA ILE A 142 -23.53 24.64 25.23
C ILE A 142 -24.56 24.50 26.36
N PRO A 143 -24.14 24.05 27.56
CA PRO A 143 -25.06 23.92 28.70
C PRO A 143 -25.80 25.24 28.99
N PRO A 144 -27.11 25.21 29.31
CA PRO A 144 -27.96 24.06 29.61
C PRO A 144 -28.73 23.49 28.39
N ALA A 145 -28.47 23.97 27.17
CA ALA A 145 -29.20 23.51 25.98
C ALA A 145 -28.87 22.03 25.66
N ALA A 146 -29.83 21.31 25.07
CA ALA A 146 -29.57 19.98 24.54
C ALA A 146 -28.60 20.05 23.34
N PRO A 147 -27.83 18.97 23.04
CA PRO A 147 -26.97 18.93 21.86
C PRO A 147 -27.76 19.19 20.57
N ILE A 148 -27.30 20.14 19.77
CA ILE A 148 -27.87 20.51 18.49
C ILE A 148 -27.29 19.58 17.42
N PRO A 149 -28.11 18.76 16.74
CA PRO A 149 -27.64 17.91 15.67
C PRO A 149 -27.17 18.75 14.47
N LEU A 150 -25.90 18.65 14.12
CA LEU A 150 -25.34 19.28 12.94
C LEU A 150 -25.02 18.21 11.89
N PRO A 151 -25.33 18.45 10.59
CA PRO A 151 -24.88 17.55 9.53
C PRO A 151 -23.36 17.59 9.46
N SER A 152 -22.72 16.44 9.25
CA SER A 152 -21.32 16.41 8.85
C SER A 152 -21.21 16.75 7.38
N PHE A 153 -20.59 17.86 7.04
CA PHE A 153 -20.40 18.29 5.66
C PHE A 153 -18.98 18.83 5.52
N GLY A 154 -18.29 18.36 4.48
CA GLY A 154 -16.88 18.62 4.33
C GLY A 154 -16.29 18.05 3.06
N PHE A 155 -14.98 18.24 2.88
CA PHE A 155 -14.26 17.79 1.70
C PHE A 155 -13.11 16.84 2.07
N PRO A 156 -12.83 15.83 1.23
CA PRO A 156 -11.73 14.90 1.44
C PRO A 156 -10.37 15.50 1.07
N VAL A 157 -9.97 16.51 1.84
CA VAL A 157 -8.70 17.24 1.72
C VAL A 157 -7.89 16.99 3.00
N PRO A 158 -6.57 16.72 2.92
CA PRO A 158 -5.67 16.75 1.75
C PRO A 158 -5.47 15.37 1.07
N ALA A 159 -6.42 14.44 1.22
CA ALA A 159 -6.31 13.08 0.74
C ALA A 159 -6.45 12.95 -0.79
N GLY A 160 -6.51 11.73 -1.31
CA GLY A 160 -6.66 11.44 -2.73
C GLY A 160 -5.40 10.91 -3.40
N CYS A 161 -5.57 10.45 -4.64
CA CYS A 161 -4.52 9.95 -5.50
C CYS A 161 -4.06 11.05 -6.46
N VAL A 162 -2.88 11.62 -6.22
CA VAL A 162 -2.34 12.71 -7.06
C VAL A 162 -1.82 12.21 -8.40
N SER A 163 -1.55 10.91 -8.55
CA SER A 163 -1.17 10.31 -9.84
C SER A 163 -2.36 10.11 -10.79
N VAL A 164 -3.60 10.12 -10.28
CA VAL A 164 -4.81 9.97 -11.10
C VAL A 164 -5.72 11.17 -10.89
N LEU A 165 -5.77 12.04 -11.91
CA LEU A 165 -6.62 13.23 -11.89
C LEU A 165 -7.92 12.99 -12.65
N ILE A 166 -9.05 13.16 -11.98
CA ILE A 166 -10.39 13.08 -12.56
C ILE A 166 -10.96 14.50 -12.62
N GLY A 167 -11.23 14.99 -13.82
CA GLY A 167 -11.67 16.38 -14.01
C GLY A 167 -10.64 17.42 -13.52
N GLY A 168 -9.35 17.07 -13.50
CA GLY A 168 -8.26 17.93 -13.02
C GLY A 168 -8.00 17.87 -11.51
N PHE A 169 -8.76 17.07 -10.76
CA PHE A 169 -8.60 16.93 -9.30
C PHE A 169 -8.16 15.51 -8.92
N PRO A 170 -7.36 15.34 -7.86
CA PRO A 170 -6.97 14.02 -7.35
C PRO A 170 -8.19 13.12 -7.10
N ALA A 171 -8.11 11.89 -7.61
CA ALA A 171 -9.17 10.89 -7.48
C ALA A 171 -9.25 10.35 -6.05
N LEU A 172 -10.47 10.14 -5.55
CA LEU A 172 -10.70 9.67 -4.19
C LEU A 172 -10.74 8.13 -4.13
N ARG A 173 -10.26 7.57 -3.03
CA ARG A 173 -10.13 6.14 -2.75
C ARG A 173 -10.72 5.78 -1.39
N CYS A 174 -11.00 4.50 -1.20
CA CYS A 174 -11.29 3.95 0.12
C CYS A 174 -10.07 4.14 1.04
N GLY A 175 -10.30 4.62 2.25
CA GLY A 175 -9.29 4.99 3.24
C GLY A 175 -8.82 6.44 3.16
N ASP A 176 -9.21 7.21 2.14
CA ASP A 176 -8.91 8.64 2.08
C ASP A 176 -9.73 9.41 3.14
N MET A 177 -9.07 10.35 3.80
CA MET A 177 -9.59 11.16 4.89
C MET A 177 -10.03 12.56 4.42
N GLY A 178 -10.94 13.15 5.17
CA GLY A 178 -11.41 14.50 4.94
C GLY A 178 -11.73 15.26 6.20
N ILE A 179 -12.10 16.52 6.02
CA ILE A 179 -12.42 17.46 7.10
C ILE A 179 -13.87 17.90 6.95
N GLY A 180 -14.68 17.56 7.96
CA GLY A 180 -16.07 17.97 8.16
C GLY A 180 -16.17 19.41 8.67
N LEU A 181 -16.18 20.37 7.75
CA LEU A 181 -16.25 21.81 8.06
C LEU A 181 -17.42 22.17 8.99
N THR A 182 -18.59 21.58 8.79
CA THR A 182 -19.80 21.90 9.58
C THR A 182 -19.85 21.22 10.94
N CYS A 183 -19.00 20.21 11.19
CA CYS A 183 -18.90 19.61 12.52
C CYS A 183 -18.27 20.60 13.51
N VAL A 184 -17.37 21.49 13.05
CA VAL A 184 -16.63 22.48 13.87
C VAL A 184 -16.17 21.88 15.19
N SER A 185 -15.74 20.63 15.12
CA SER A 185 -15.51 19.78 16.27
C SER A 185 -14.01 19.75 16.59
N LEU A 186 -13.59 19.13 17.70
CA LEU A 186 -12.17 19.13 18.09
C LEU A 186 -11.30 18.38 17.08
N ALA A 187 -11.89 17.36 16.43
CA ALA A 187 -11.26 16.58 15.37
C ALA A 187 -12.31 16.16 14.33
N PRO A 188 -12.71 17.06 13.40
CA PRO A 188 -13.79 16.81 12.47
C PRO A 188 -13.32 15.97 11.28
N ALA A 189 -12.53 14.92 11.53
CA ALA A 189 -12.05 14.03 10.49
C ALA A 189 -13.17 13.06 10.06
N PHE A 190 -13.23 12.75 8.77
CA PHE A 190 -14.05 11.67 8.24
C PHE A 190 -13.21 10.79 7.31
N GLU A 191 -13.59 9.53 7.16
CA GLU A 191 -12.93 8.56 6.29
C GLU A 191 -13.93 8.05 5.24
N VAL A 192 -13.45 7.87 4.01
CA VAL A 192 -14.17 7.15 2.96
C VAL A 192 -14.01 5.66 3.19
N MET A 193 -15.07 4.98 3.62
CA MET A 193 -15.01 3.61 4.09
C MET A 193 -15.24 2.56 3.02
N THR A 194 -15.90 2.91 1.92
CA THR A 194 -16.11 2.00 0.80
C THR A 194 -15.65 2.62 -0.50
N GLY A 195 -15.38 1.75 -1.47
CA GLY A 195 -15.15 2.12 -2.85
C GLY A 195 -15.64 1.03 -3.79
N SER A 196 -15.30 1.17 -5.06
CA SER A 196 -15.58 0.17 -6.08
C SER A 196 -14.98 -1.19 -5.74
N ARG A 197 -15.76 -2.23 -6.03
CA ARG A 197 -15.33 -3.61 -5.91
C ARG A 197 -14.23 -3.99 -6.92
N ASN A 198 -14.25 -3.45 -8.13
CA ASN A 198 -13.42 -3.91 -9.24
C ASN A 198 -12.52 -2.82 -9.86
N VAL A 199 -12.67 -1.56 -9.47
CA VAL A 199 -11.80 -0.47 -9.91
C VAL A 199 -10.92 -0.01 -8.75
N PHE A 200 -9.62 -0.04 -8.98
CA PHE A 200 -8.59 0.41 -8.03
C PHE A 200 -7.85 1.62 -8.61
N ILE A 201 -7.62 2.62 -7.76
CA ILE A 201 -6.85 3.83 -8.07
C ILE A 201 -5.77 3.94 -7.00
N GLY A 202 -4.50 4.08 -7.43
CA GLY A 202 -3.37 4.19 -6.51
C GLY A 202 -3.30 3.05 -5.48
N GLY A 203 -3.62 1.82 -5.90
CA GLY A 203 -3.59 0.62 -5.04
C GLY A 203 -4.82 0.42 -4.13
N ALA A 204 -5.74 1.37 -4.04
CA ALA A 204 -6.94 1.25 -3.20
C ALA A 204 -8.24 1.36 -4.02
N ARG A 205 -9.35 0.87 -3.45
CA ARG A 205 -10.66 0.86 -4.12
C ARG A 205 -11.11 2.28 -4.48
N ALA A 206 -11.46 2.53 -5.73
CA ALA A 206 -11.85 3.86 -6.19
C ALA A 206 -13.19 4.31 -5.61
N ALA A 207 -13.26 5.50 -5.02
CA ALA A 207 -14.49 6.03 -4.42
C ALA A 207 -15.38 6.73 -5.46
N ARG A 208 -16.69 6.75 -5.19
CA ARG A 208 -17.74 7.29 -6.06
C ARG A 208 -18.79 8.01 -5.24
N ILE A 209 -19.69 8.71 -5.93
CA ILE A 209 -20.93 9.16 -5.30
C ILE A 209 -21.64 7.98 -4.61
N SER A 210 -22.22 8.24 -3.44
CA SER A 210 -22.91 7.28 -2.57
C SER A 210 -22.03 6.23 -1.89
N ASP A 211 -20.70 6.25 -2.06
CA ASP A 211 -19.82 5.44 -1.21
C ASP A 211 -19.89 5.92 0.25
N ILE A 212 -19.85 4.97 1.17
CA ILE A 212 -20.07 5.19 2.59
C ILE A 212 -18.85 5.89 3.17
N THR A 213 -19.14 6.83 4.05
CA THR A 213 -18.14 7.61 4.79
C THR A 213 -18.50 7.56 6.27
N MET A 214 -17.51 7.71 7.14
CA MET A 214 -17.69 7.65 8.58
C MET A 214 -16.95 8.80 9.24
N HIS A 215 -17.54 9.37 10.29
CA HIS A 215 -16.99 10.51 11.01
C HIS A 215 -17.25 10.38 12.51
N CYS A 216 -16.49 11.15 13.28
CA CYS A 216 -16.64 11.37 14.72
C CYS A 216 -16.40 10.13 15.58
N ASN A 217 -17.22 9.10 15.45
CA ASN A 217 -17.03 7.88 16.22
C ASN A 217 -15.94 7.01 15.62
N PRO A 218 -15.03 6.46 16.45
CA PRO A 218 -14.18 5.40 15.96
C PRO A 218 -15.13 4.28 15.55
N ILE A 219 -15.01 3.79 14.32
CA ILE A 219 -15.39 2.39 14.17
C ILE A 219 -14.48 1.68 15.15
N ALA A 220 -15.02 0.84 16.04
CA ALA A 220 -14.24 -0.03 16.93
C ALA A 220 -13.36 -1.04 16.17
N LEU A 221 -12.92 -0.72 14.95
CA LEU A 221 -12.59 -1.59 13.83
C LEU A 221 -11.37 -1.09 13.03
N ALA A 222 -10.98 0.19 13.12
CA ALA A 222 -10.00 0.78 12.20
C ALA A 222 -8.64 1.16 12.83
N THR A 223 -8.53 1.39 14.13
CA THR A 223 -7.51 2.34 14.63
C THR A 223 -6.07 1.87 14.81
N ILE A 224 -5.74 0.57 14.71
CA ILE A 224 -4.33 0.12 14.88
C ILE A 224 -3.77 -0.61 13.66
N GLY A 225 -4.59 -1.44 13.00
CA GLY A 225 -4.13 -2.20 11.82
C GLY A 225 -3.99 -1.32 10.58
N SER A 226 -4.96 -0.43 10.34
CA SER A 226 -4.99 0.40 9.13
C SER A 226 -3.91 1.49 9.15
N VAL A 227 -3.64 2.11 10.31
CA VAL A 227 -2.59 3.12 10.46
C VAL A 227 -1.21 2.55 10.13
N LEU A 228 -0.93 1.29 10.50
CA LEU A 228 0.35 0.65 10.18
C LEU A 228 0.52 0.43 8.66
N SER A 229 -0.56 0.03 7.97
CA SER A 229 -0.59 -0.08 6.51
C SER A 229 -0.43 1.29 5.84
N ASP A 230 -1.08 2.32 6.37
CA ASP A 230 -0.98 3.69 5.84
C ASP A 230 0.45 4.25 6.01
N VAL A 231 1.11 3.97 7.14
CA VAL A 231 2.53 4.33 7.35
C VAL A 231 3.46 3.53 6.42
N ALA A 232 3.19 2.25 6.15
CA ALA A 232 3.96 1.47 5.19
C ALA A 232 3.87 2.08 3.79
N ASN A 233 2.68 2.53 3.38
CA ASN A 233 2.46 3.20 2.09
C ASN A 233 3.24 4.51 1.95
N VAL A 234 3.36 5.30 3.04
CA VAL A 234 4.24 6.49 3.06
C VAL A 234 5.70 6.10 2.78
N GLY A 235 6.18 5.02 3.41
CA GLY A 235 7.52 4.49 3.17
C GLY A 235 7.75 4.07 1.71
N VAL A 236 6.78 3.40 1.09
CA VAL A 236 6.80 3.06 -0.35
C VAL A 236 6.90 4.30 -1.21
N GLY A 237 6.03 5.29 -0.97
CA GLY A 237 5.98 6.51 -1.77
C GLY A 237 7.30 7.28 -1.73
N MET A 238 7.94 7.34 -0.56
CA MET A 238 9.25 7.97 -0.40
C MET A 238 10.38 7.18 -1.09
N ALA A 239 10.37 5.85 -0.98
CA ALA A 239 11.34 4.99 -1.67
C ALA A 239 11.22 5.11 -3.19
N ASN A 240 10.00 5.13 -3.72
CA ASN A 240 9.74 5.31 -5.16
C ASN A 240 10.19 6.70 -5.63
N ALA A 241 9.97 7.74 -4.83
CA ALA A 241 10.43 9.10 -5.14
C ALA A 241 11.95 9.15 -5.30
N LEU A 242 12.69 8.54 -4.36
CA LEU A 242 14.15 8.46 -4.40
C LEU A 242 14.65 7.65 -5.61
N ALA A 243 14.01 6.52 -5.92
CA ALA A 243 14.38 5.70 -7.07
C ALA A 243 14.23 6.46 -8.40
N HIS A 244 13.12 7.18 -8.58
CA HIS A 244 12.89 8.00 -9.78
C HIS A 244 13.84 9.20 -9.86
N GLN A 245 14.21 9.80 -8.73
CA GLN A 245 15.19 10.88 -8.71
C GLN A 245 16.57 10.40 -9.19
N HIS A 246 17.04 9.26 -8.67
CA HIS A 246 18.33 8.69 -9.08
C HIS A 246 18.35 8.22 -10.53
N ALA A 247 17.28 7.59 -11.01
CA ALA A 247 17.16 7.24 -12.43
C ALA A 247 17.27 8.49 -13.32
N GLY A 248 16.57 9.56 -12.95
CA GLY A 248 16.62 10.84 -13.67
C GLY A 248 18.02 11.46 -13.67
N GLU A 249 18.76 11.37 -12.56
CA GLU A 249 20.15 11.83 -12.46
C GLU A 249 21.06 11.04 -13.40
N GLU A 250 21.00 9.69 -13.37
CA GLU A 250 21.79 8.83 -14.27
C GLU A 250 21.44 9.09 -15.74
N ARG A 251 20.15 9.24 -16.07
CA ARG A 251 19.69 9.49 -17.44
C ARG A 251 20.07 10.88 -17.92
N SER A 252 20.12 11.87 -17.02
CA SER A 252 20.58 13.22 -17.33
C SER A 252 22.07 13.27 -17.62
N ALA A 253 22.89 12.52 -16.86
CA ALA A 253 24.32 12.39 -17.12
C ALA A 253 24.58 11.70 -18.47
N ALA A 254 23.83 10.64 -18.77
CA ALA A 254 23.95 9.94 -20.04
C ALA A 254 23.46 10.80 -21.24
N ALA A 255 22.48 11.69 -21.02
CA ALA A 255 22.07 12.67 -22.03
C ALA A 255 23.13 13.76 -22.27
N GLU A 256 23.88 14.16 -21.24
CA GLU A 256 25.03 15.08 -21.36
C GLU A 256 26.15 14.42 -22.19
N GLU A 257 26.48 13.16 -21.89
CA GLU A 257 27.48 12.39 -22.64
C GLU A 257 27.07 12.19 -24.11
N ALA A 258 25.80 11.89 -24.38
CA ALA A 258 25.28 11.80 -25.74
C ALA A 258 25.34 13.15 -26.50
N ARG A 259 25.24 14.29 -25.80
CA ARG A 259 25.45 15.62 -26.41
C ARG A 259 26.90 15.89 -26.74
N GLU A 260 27.83 15.49 -25.86
CA GLU A 260 29.27 15.60 -26.14
C GLU A 260 29.65 14.79 -27.40
N GLN A 261 29.03 13.62 -27.60
CA GLN A 261 29.17 12.83 -28.83
C GLN A 261 28.60 13.50 -30.09
N VAL A 262 27.67 14.46 -29.96
CA VAL A 262 27.20 15.27 -31.10
C VAL A 262 28.29 16.25 -31.54
N ASP A 263 29.01 16.85 -30.59
CA ASP A 263 30.07 17.82 -30.87
C ASP A 263 31.32 17.14 -31.47
N ASP A 264 31.59 15.89 -31.08
CA ASP A 264 32.68 15.07 -31.62
C ASP A 264 32.33 14.30 -32.92
N ALA A 265 31.07 14.38 -33.38
CA ALA A 265 30.60 13.61 -34.53
C ALA A 265 31.33 13.99 -35.82
N SER A 266 31.84 12.97 -36.52
CA SER A 266 32.65 13.15 -37.73
C SER A 266 31.83 13.32 -39.02
N SER A 267 30.54 12.96 -38.98
CA SER A 267 29.61 13.05 -40.09
C SER A 267 28.25 13.60 -39.67
N GLU A 268 27.56 14.28 -40.59
CA GLU A 268 26.21 14.82 -40.35
C GLU A 268 25.20 13.73 -39.97
N ALA A 269 25.36 12.51 -40.50
CA ALA A 269 24.51 11.37 -40.16
C ALA A 269 24.70 10.93 -38.70
N GLU A 270 25.96 10.82 -38.24
CA GLU A 270 26.29 10.50 -36.84
C GLU A 270 25.82 11.61 -35.90
N ALA A 271 26.03 12.88 -36.26
CA ALA A 271 25.57 14.02 -35.47
C ALA A 271 24.05 14.02 -35.32
N SER A 272 23.31 13.71 -36.39
CA SER A 272 21.85 13.65 -36.36
C SER A 272 21.31 12.49 -35.51
N ALA A 273 21.98 11.34 -35.53
CA ALA A 273 21.61 10.17 -34.73
C ALA A 273 21.90 10.40 -33.24
N ALA A 274 23.09 10.89 -32.91
CA ALA A 274 23.49 11.24 -31.54
C ALA A 274 22.60 12.36 -30.96
N ALA A 275 22.22 13.35 -31.77
CA ALA A 275 21.31 14.41 -31.34
C ALA A 275 19.88 13.88 -31.05
N ALA A 276 19.39 12.94 -31.87
CA ALA A 276 18.11 12.29 -31.63
C ALA A 276 18.14 11.46 -30.33
N GLU A 277 19.22 10.71 -30.10
CA GLU A 277 19.43 9.93 -28.88
C GLU A 277 19.51 10.83 -27.63
N ALA A 278 20.34 11.87 -27.65
CA ALA A 278 20.45 12.86 -26.58
C ALA A 278 19.10 13.51 -26.25
N SER A 279 18.30 13.85 -27.27
CA SER A 279 16.97 14.43 -27.08
C SER A 279 15.99 13.44 -26.43
N GLY A 280 16.04 12.16 -26.82
CA GLY A 280 15.22 11.10 -26.25
C GLY A 280 15.58 10.82 -24.79
N MET A 281 16.88 10.76 -24.47
CA MET A 281 17.37 10.57 -23.11
C MET A 281 16.99 11.74 -22.20
N ALA A 282 17.11 12.98 -22.69
CA ALA A 282 16.71 14.17 -21.94
C ALA A 282 15.20 14.21 -21.65
N ALA A 283 14.36 13.82 -22.62
CA ALA A 283 12.91 13.69 -22.40
C ALA A 283 12.58 12.62 -21.35
N GLN A 284 13.30 11.50 -21.37
CA GLN A 284 13.11 10.43 -20.39
C GLN A 284 13.54 10.86 -18.97
N ALA A 285 14.68 11.54 -18.83
CA ALA A 285 15.14 12.10 -17.56
C ALA A 285 14.13 13.11 -16.97
N ALA A 286 13.53 13.95 -17.81
CA ALA A 286 12.47 14.87 -17.40
C ALA A 286 11.21 14.12 -16.93
N GLY A 287 10.88 13.00 -17.58
CA GLY A 287 9.78 12.12 -17.17
C GLY A 287 10.02 11.45 -15.82
N GLU A 288 11.24 10.95 -15.58
CA GLU A 288 11.64 10.32 -14.31
C GLU A 288 11.66 11.34 -13.17
N ALA A 289 12.18 12.56 -13.39
CA ALA A 289 12.10 13.63 -12.42
C ALA A 289 10.65 13.97 -12.05
N LEU A 290 9.75 14.08 -13.03
CA LEU A 290 8.33 14.31 -12.78
C LEU A 290 7.70 13.15 -11.99
N ALA A 291 8.00 11.90 -12.33
CA ALA A 291 7.52 10.73 -11.60
C ALA A 291 7.99 10.74 -10.12
N GLY A 292 9.24 11.11 -9.88
CA GLY A 292 9.79 11.27 -8.52
C GLY A 292 9.05 12.34 -7.71
N THR A 293 8.78 13.50 -8.31
CA THR A 293 8.00 14.55 -7.63
C THR A 293 6.58 14.12 -7.31
N MET A 294 5.92 13.37 -8.20
CA MET A 294 4.56 12.86 -8.00
C MET A 294 4.51 11.78 -6.90
N ALA A 295 5.51 10.89 -6.85
CA ALA A 295 5.63 9.89 -5.79
C ALA A 295 5.85 10.54 -4.42
N ALA A 296 6.70 11.58 -4.34
CA ALA A 296 6.91 12.34 -3.11
C ALA A 296 5.64 13.08 -2.65
N LEU A 297 4.91 13.67 -3.60
CA LEU A 297 3.64 14.34 -3.32
C LEU A 297 2.60 13.34 -2.79
N GLN A 298 2.49 12.16 -3.41
CA GLN A 298 1.59 11.10 -2.95
C GLN A 298 1.96 10.63 -1.54
N ALA A 299 3.25 10.43 -1.25
CA ALA A 299 3.72 10.05 0.08
C ALA A 299 3.35 11.09 1.14
N THR A 300 3.41 12.37 0.78
CA THR A 300 3.02 13.47 1.67
C THR A 300 1.51 13.47 1.93
N CYS A 301 0.70 13.29 0.89
CA CYS A 301 -0.75 13.14 1.03
C CYS A 301 -1.11 11.93 1.91
N ASP A 302 -0.48 10.78 1.70
CA ASP A 302 -0.72 9.57 2.49
C ASP A 302 -0.26 9.74 3.95
N ALA A 303 0.80 10.51 4.20
CA ALA A 303 1.24 10.85 5.57
C ALA A 303 0.22 11.74 6.28
N MET A 304 -0.27 12.79 5.61
CA MET A 304 -1.36 13.62 6.14
C MET A 304 -2.62 12.78 6.39
N ASN A 305 -2.93 11.85 5.49
CA ASN A 305 -4.03 10.91 5.62
C ASN A 305 -3.91 10.06 6.90
N ALA A 306 -2.73 9.47 7.13
CA ALA A 306 -2.45 8.68 8.33
C ALA A 306 -2.58 9.51 9.62
N THR A 307 -2.13 10.77 9.61
CA THR A 307 -2.29 11.67 10.77
C THR A 307 -3.75 12.02 11.06
N LEU A 308 -4.55 12.34 10.03
CA LEU A 308 -5.99 12.60 10.18
C LEU A 308 -6.72 11.35 10.68
N LYS A 309 -6.34 10.19 10.18
CA LYS A 309 -6.91 8.90 10.61
C LYS A 309 -6.61 8.59 12.07
N ALA A 310 -5.43 8.98 12.57
CA ALA A 310 -5.10 8.88 13.99
C ALA A 310 -5.95 9.81 14.88
N LEU A 311 -6.50 10.89 14.32
CA LEU A 311 -7.43 11.80 15.01
C LEU A 311 -8.89 11.33 14.95
N LEU A 312 -9.23 10.43 14.03
CA LEU A 312 -10.58 9.89 13.90
C LEU A 312 -10.98 9.16 15.20
N GLY A 313 -12.13 9.53 15.77
CA GLY A 313 -12.60 8.94 17.02
C GLY A 313 -12.19 9.67 18.31
N THR A 314 -11.27 10.64 18.23
CA THR A 314 -10.90 11.46 19.39
C THR A 314 -12.05 12.36 19.85
N ASP A 315 -12.93 12.70 18.91
CA ASP A 315 -14.10 13.50 19.15
C ASP A 315 -15.38 12.67 19.00
N VAL A 316 -15.79 12.09 20.14
CA VAL A 316 -16.88 11.11 20.20
C VAL A 316 -18.23 11.79 19.94
N GLY A 317 -18.84 11.44 18.80
CA GLY A 317 -20.17 11.87 18.43
C GLY A 317 -21.26 10.98 19.04
N ILE A 318 -22.40 11.57 19.37
CA ILE A 318 -23.63 10.82 19.63
C ILE A 318 -24.05 10.17 18.31
N ALA A 319 -24.29 8.86 18.28
CA ALA A 319 -24.63 8.16 17.03
C ALA A 319 -25.89 8.74 16.35
N PRO A 320 -25.99 8.69 15.01
CA PRO A 320 -25.12 7.99 14.05
C PRO A 320 -24.01 8.85 13.43
N GLY A 321 -22.81 8.27 13.27
CA GLY A 321 -21.62 8.90 12.67
C GLY A 321 -21.33 8.43 11.24
N VAL A 322 -22.37 8.32 10.41
CA VAL A 322 -22.30 7.74 9.05
C VAL A 322 -22.71 8.76 8.00
N GLY A 323 -22.17 8.66 6.80
CA GLY A 323 -22.58 9.47 5.67
C GLY A 323 -22.23 8.86 4.34
N VAL A 324 -22.31 9.69 3.31
CA VAL A 324 -21.96 9.32 1.94
C VAL A 324 -21.13 10.41 1.27
N VAL A 325 -20.36 10.02 0.27
CA VAL A 325 -19.87 10.97 -0.74
C VAL A 325 -21.08 11.46 -1.53
N SER A 326 -21.38 12.75 -1.46
CA SER A 326 -22.65 13.31 -1.95
C SER A 326 -22.61 13.74 -3.42
N MET A 327 -21.43 13.94 -3.99
CA MET A 327 -21.24 14.37 -5.38
C MET A 327 -20.06 13.65 -6.02
N GLY A 328 -20.05 13.54 -7.34
CA GLY A 328 -18.93 12.99 -8.12
C GLY A 328 -18.74 13.75 -9.43
N SER A 329 -17.57 13.57 -10.04
CA SER A 329 -17.30 14.05 -11.39
C SER A 329 -17.97 13.14 -12.41
N SER A 330 -18.76 13.71 -13.32
CA SER A 330 -19.37 12.97 -14.42
C SER A 330 -18.40 12.67 -15.58
N THR A 331 -17.15 13.15 -15.51
CA THR A 331 -16.15 12.89 -16.56
C THR A 331 -15.71 11.43 -16.59
N VAL A 332 -15.78 10.73 -15.44
CA VAL A 332 -15.41 9.32 -15.31
C VAL A 332 -16.50 8.61 -14.51
N LEU A 333 -17.00 7.50 -15.05
CA LEU A 333 -17.96 6.63 -14.38
C LEU A 333 -17.26 5.34 -13.95
N ILE A 334 -17.45 4.94 -12.69
CA ILE A 334 -16.80 3.78 -12.08
C ILE A 334 -17.86 2.76 -11.68
N GLY A 335 -17.72 1.52 -12.18
CA GLY A 335 -18.62 0.40 -11.88
C GLY A 335 -18.25 -0.38 -10.62
N GLY A 336 -19.01 -1.44 -10.34
CA GLY A 336 -18.77 -2.40 -9.25
C GLY A 336 -19.52 -2.06 -7.96
N ALA A 337 -19.85 -3.06 -7.15
CA ALA A 337 -20.49 -2.85 -5.86
C ALA A 337 -19.61 -2.02 -4.89
N SER A 338 -20.22 -1.32 -3.94
CA SER A 338 -19.47 -0.68 -2.85
C SER A 338 -18.94 -1.73 -1.88
N MET A 339 -17.64 -1.75 -1.67
CA MET A 339 -16.94 -2.67 -0.75
C MET A 339 -15.95 -1.93 0.14
N PRO A 340 -15.77 -2.38 1.39
CA PRO A 340 -14.70 -1.88 2.24
C PRO A 340 -13.33 -2.34 1.75
N SER A 341 -12.27 -1.63 2.14
CA SER A 341 -10.88 -2.04 1.91
C SER A 341 -10.52 -3.33 2.67
N ALA A 342 -9.58 -4.11 2.14
CA ALA A 342 -9.03 -5.28 2.81
C ALA A 342 -8.45 -4.96 4.19
N SER A 343 -7.81 -3.81 4.37
CA SER A 343 -7.23 -3.39 5.65
C SER A 343 -8.29 -3.28 6.77
N LEU A 344 -9.49 -2.80 6.45
CA LEU A 344 -10.63 -2.76 7.36
C LEU A 344 -11.13 -4.17 7.72
N VAL A 345 -11.25 -5.04 6.71
CA VAL A 345 -11.70 -6.43 6.91
C VAL A 345 -10.69 -7.24 7.75
N LEU A 346 -9.40 -7.13 7.43
CA LEU A 346 -8.30 -7.79 8.14
C LEU A 346 -8.18 -7.29 9.59
N GLY A 347 -8.36 -5.98 9.81
CA GLY A 347 -8.40 -5.38 11.14
C GLY A 347 -9.48 -6.02 12.02
N HIS A 348 -10.69 -6.19 11.48
CA HIS A 348 -11.78 -6.84 12.19
C HIS A 348 -11.50 -8.31 12.50
N LEU A 349 -10.93 -9.04 11.53
CA LEU A 349 -10.60 -10.45 11.71
C LEU A 349 -9.57 -10.62 12.83
N ARG A 350 -8.51 -9.81 12.83
CA ARG A 350 -7.47 -9.81 13.86
C ARG A 350 -8.05 -9.58 15.26
N GLU A 351 -8.90 -8.57 15.40
CA GLU A 351 -9.49 -8.23 16.69
C GLU A 351 -10.48 -9.32 17.17
N SER A 352 -11.26 -9.88 16.25
CA SER A 352 -12.16 -10.99 16.53
C SER A 352 -11.41 -12.24 17.01
N PHE A 353 -10.27 -12.55 16.39
CA PHE A 353 -9.39 -13.63 16.85
C PHE A 353 -8.77 -13.33 18.21
N ALA A 354 -8.33 -12.10 18.47
CA ALA A 354 -7.80 -11.69 19.77
C ALA A 354 -8.86 -11.81 20.89
N ARG A 355 -10.12 -11.43 20.64
CA ARG A 355 -11.22 -11.62 21.59
C ARG A 355 -11.53 -13.11 21.81
N ARG A 356 -11.47 -13.95 20.77
CA ARG A 356 -11.69 -15.41 20.86
C ARG A 356 -10.57 -16.11 21.63
N SER A 357 -9.32 -15.73 21.43
CA SER A 357 -8.18 -16.29 22.17
C SER A 357 -8.17 -15.86 23.64
N CYS A 358 -8.62 -14.64 23.94
CA CYS A 358 -8.78 -14.18 25.32
C CYS A 358 -9.94 -14.90 26.04
N THR A 359 -11.08 -15.09 25.37
CA THR A 359 -12.22 -15.85 25.92
C THR A 359 -11.95 -17.35 26.04
N SER A 360 -11.15 -17.95 25.13
CA SER A 360 -10.72 -19.35 25.25
C SER A 360 -9.71 -19.54 26.39
N ARG A 361 -8.76 -18.60 26.58
CA ARG A 361 -7.88 -18.57 27.76
C ARG A 361 -8.69 -18.45 29.05
N PHE A 362 -9.70 -17.58 29.08
CA PHE A 362 -10.56 -17.40 30.26
C PHE A 362 -11.39 -18.66 30.55
N ARG A 363 -11.92 -19.33 29.53
CA ARG A 363 -12.61 -20.61 29.66
C ARG A 363 -11.67 -21.74 30.11
N PHE A 364 -10.43 -21.79 29.63
CA PHE A 364 -9.44 -22.77 30.04
C PHE A 364 -8.98 -22.55 31.48
N VAL A 365 -8.75 -21.31 31.89
CA VAL A 365 -8.42 -20.94 33.29
C VAL A 365 -9.60 -21.23 34.23
N ARG A 366 -10.83 -20.93 33.81
CA ARG A 366 -12.04 -21.29 34.57
C ARG A 366 -12.24 -22.81 34.65
N TRP A 367 -12.01 -23.54 33.56
CA TRP A 367 -12.06 -25.00 33.53
C TRP A 367 -10.98 -25.64 34.42
N LEU A 368 -9.78 -25.05 34.46
CA LEU A 368 -8.71 -25.43 35.39
C LEU A 368 -9.10 -25.11 36.84
N GLY A 369 -9.67 -23.94 37.10
CA GLY A 369 -10.14 -23.55 38.44
C GLY A 369 -11.31 -24.40 38.96
N GLU A 370 -12.17 -24.90 38.09
CA GLU A 370 -13.26 -25.83 38.45
C GLU A 370 -12.75 -27.26 38.72
N ARG A 371 -11.57 -27.65 38.20
CA ARG A 371 -10.94 -28.96 38.46
C ARG A 371 -9.88 -28.95 39.56
N VAL A 372 -9.26 -27.80 39.84
CA VAL A 372 -8.24 -27.64 40.87
C VAL A 372 -8.88 -26.98 42.11
N GLY A 373 -9.68 -27.77 42.82
CA GLY A 373 -9.94 -27.60 44.27
C GLY A 373 -10.97 -26.56 44.70
N ARG A 374 -12.20 -27.02 44.97
CA ARG A 374 -12.87 -26.62 46.23
C ARG A 374 -12.30 -27.52 47.34
N PRO A 375 -11.61 -27.01 48.36
CA PRO A 375 -11.42 -27.78 49.57
C PRO A 375 -12.79 -27.98 50.22
N ASN A 376 -13.12 -29.23 50.51
CA ASN A 376 -14.29 -29.58 51.31
C ASN A 376 -14.19 -28.85 52.66
N CYS A 377 -15.16 -27.98 52.95
CA CYS A 377 -15.42 -27.54 54.31
C CYS A 377 -16.22 -28.66 55.00
N ALA A 378 -15.55 -29.45 55.83
CA ALA A 378 -16.10 -30.19 56.96
C ALA A 378 -15.09 -30.11 58.10
#